data_AF-A0A2V7T7Q8-F1
#
_entry.id   AF-A0A2V7T7Q8-F1
#
_cell.length_a   1.000
_cell.length_b   1.000
_cell.length_c   1.000
_cell.angle_alpha   90.00
_cell.angle_beta   90.00
_cell.angle_gamma   90.00
#
_symmetry.space_group_name_H-M   'P 1'
#
loop_
_entity.id
_entity.type
_entity.pdbx_description
1 polymer ?
#
loop_
_entity_poly.entity_id
_entity_poly.type
_entity_poly.pdbx_seq_one_letter_code
_entity_poly.pdbx_strand_id
1 'polypeptide(L)'
;MFGEEIKALFVRNDAPEFPAFFQRAYSQTASAGGVSWIARDGAGKLVGHYAALPRVFRSEGRQARAALLVDLLLDPVHRNFWTAAELCRRAAADLRESGEFDFAYSDPSPVARGIMRAAGFTERGTLERFATPLNFLYNGFFHVKSRAVSLTAERIGSLEDPRLAQALYALRPGAYFQGQRSVDLYATRLGLGAIPTWEWLLLRDRHPGAPPCALALTAPEPGKPLLRIVDLLWDDRAVSPASILTAVTRAARRQGYRRLNMVILAQSALALTL
;
A
#
# COMPACT_ATOMS: atom_id res chain seq x y z
N MET A 1 17.73 -9.41 -17.17
CA MET A 1 18.94 -10.20 -16.85
C MET A 1 19.65 -9.76 -15.55
N PHE A 2 19.23 -8.68 -14.86
CA PHE A 2 19.92 -8.16 -13.65
C PHE A 2 19.34 -8.63 -12.30
N GLY A 3 18.36 -9.55 -12.30
CA GLY A 3 17.60 -9.91 -11.10
C GLY A 3 18.47 -10.40 -9.95
N GLU A 4 19.42 -11.30 -10.22
CA GLU A 4 20.29 -11.84 -9.17
C GLU A 4 21.28 -10.80 -8.61
N GLU A 5 21.81 -9.89 -9.44
CA GLU A 5 22.66 -8.80 -8.98
C GLU A 5 21.89 -7.82 -8.08
N ILE A 6 20.63 -7.51 -8.43
CA ILE A 6 19.76 -6.67 -7.61
C ILE A 6 19.48 -7.36 -6.27
N LYS A 7 19.08 -8.64 -6.29
CA LYS A 7 18.87 -9.41 -5.05
C LYS A 7 20.11 -9.40 -4.15
N ALA A 8 21.30 -9.62 -4.73
CA ALA A 8 22.57 -9.59 -4.02
C ALA A 8 22.91 -8.20 -3.44
N LEU A 9 22.57 -7.11 -4.13
CA LEU A 9 22.70 -5.74 -3.60
C LEU A 9 21.88 -5.58 -2.31
N PHE A 10 20.62 -6.01 -2.29
CA PHE A 10 19.76 -5.86 -1.12
C PHE A 10 20.24 -6.71 0.06
N VAL A 11 20.63 -7.96 -0.18
CA VAL A 11 21.13 -8.86 0.87
C VAL A 11 22.36 -8.27 1.58
N ARG A 12 23.32 -7.72 0.83
CA ARG A 12 24.51 -7.11 1.44
C ARG A 12 24.28 -5.74 2.08
N ASN A 13 23.09 -5.15 1.90
CA ASN A 13 22.65 -3.91 2.54
C ASN A 13 21.60 -4.19 3.63
N ASP A 14 21.73 -5.33 4.30
CA ASP A 14 20.90 -5.73 5.45
C ASP A 14 19.40 -5.91 5.15
N ALA A 15 19.06 -6.30 3.92
CA ALA A 15 17.69 -6.66 3.52
C ALA A 15 17.61 -8.13 3.03
N PRO A 16 17.84 -9.13 3.91
CA PRO A 16 17.87 -10.55 3.56
C PRO A 16 16.54 -11.11 3.05
N GLU A 17 15.42 -10.47 3.37
CA GLU A 17 14.07 -10.83 2.92
C GLU A 17 13.75 -10.37 1.49
N PHE A 18 14.54 -9.44 0.94
CA PHE A 18 14.28 -8.83 -0.35
C PHE A 18 14.25 -9.81 -1.53
N PRO A 19 15.12 -10.85 -1.64
CA PRO A 19 15.07 -11.77 -2.77
C PRO A 19 13.72 -12.48 -2.93
N ALA A 20 13.09 -12.84 -1.81
CA ALA A 20 11.78 -13.45 -1.81
C ALA A 20 10.70 -12.44 -2.25
N PHE A 21 10.80 -11.18 -1.80
CA PHE A 21 9.94 -10.10 -2.26
C PHE A 21 10.10 -9.83 -3.76
N PHE A 22 11.34 -9.68 -4.24
CA PHE A 22 11.67 -9.45 -5.64
C PHE A 22 11.08 -10.53 -6.54
N GLN A 23 11.26 -11.81 -6.20
CA GLN A 23 10.72 -12.91 -7.00
C GLN A 23 9.19 -12.85 -7.17
N ARG A 24 8.48 -12.37 -6.14
CA ARG A 24 7.01 -12.28 -6.15
C ARG A 24 6.49 -11.01 -6.81
N ALA A 25 7.02 -9.86 -6.43
CA ALA A 25 6.54 -8.57 -6.88
C ALA A 25 7.06 -8.23 -8.28
N TYR A 26 8.36 -8.42 -8.53
CA TYR A 26 8.99 -7.96 -9.76
C TYR A 26 8.66 -8.85 -10.96
N SER A 27 8.44 -10.16 -10.76
CA SER A 27 8.05 -11.06 -11.86
C SER A 27 6.69 -10.68 -12.46
N GLN A 28 5.72 -10.33 -11.63
CA GLN A 28 4.40 -9.92 -12.07
C GLN A 28 4.36 -8.48 -12.57
N THR A 29 5.15 -7.57 -11.99
CA THR A 29 5.18 -6.19 -12.48
C THR A 29 6.03 -6.02 -13.74
N ALA A 30 7.03 -6.88 -13.98
CA ALA A 30 7.82 -6.83 -15.21
C ALA A 30 6.94 -7.02 -16.46
N SER A 31 6.00 -7.98 -16.44
CA SER A 31 5.05 -8.16 -17.55
C SER A 31 4.06 -7.01 -17.70
N ALA A 32 3.84 -6.22 -16.65
CA ALA A 32 2.99 -5.02 -16.66
C ALA A 32 3.73 -3.73 -17.09
N GLY A 33 4.99 -3.82 -17.51
CA GLY A 33 5.83 -2.67 -17.88
C GLY A 33 6.65 -2.09 -16.73
N GLY A 34 6.97 -2.91 -15.73
CA GLY A 34 7.84 -2.49 -14.62
C GLY A 34 9.29 -2.33 -15.07
N VAL A 35 9.92 -1.27 -14.57
CA VAL A 35 11.27 -0.87 -14.96
C VAL A 35 12.15 -0.74 -13.71
N SER A 36 13.41 -1.12 -13.84
CA SER A 36 14.43 -0.93 -12.79
C SER A 36 15.62 -0.20 -13.36
N TRP A 37 16.10 0.80 -12.62
CA TRP A 37 17.35 1.50 -12.87
C TRP A 37 18.41 0.96 -11.92
N ILE A 38 19.61 0.77 -12.45
CA ILE A 38 20.76 0.32 -11.68
C ILE A 38 21.89 1.35 -11.80
N ALA A 39 22.60 1.57 -10.71
CA ALA A 39 23.86 2.32 -10.73
C ALA A 39 25.03 1.34 -10.66
N ARG A 40 26.08 1.60 -11.44
CA ARG A 40 27.33 0.84 -11.39
C ARG A 40 28.48 1.77 -11.01
N ASP A 41 29.47 1.23 -10.29
CA ASP A 41 30.71 1.94 -10.02
C ASP A 41 31.68 1.85 -11.21
N GLY A 42 32.87 2.45 -11.08
CA GLY A 42 33.90 2.43 -12.13
C GLY A 42 34.45 1.03 -12.45
N ALA A 43 34.25 0.04 -11.57
CA ALA A 43 34.61 -1.35 -11.80
C ALA A 43 33.45 -2.17 -12.43
N GLY A 44 32.31 -1.53 -12.70
CA GLY A 44 31.12 -2.17 -13.24
C GLY A 44 30.29 -2.93 -12.19
N LYS A 45 30.63 -2.85 -10.91
CA LYS A 45 29.83 -3.47 -9.84
C LYS A 45 28.52 -2.71 -9.69
N LEU A 46 27.39 -3.41 -9.63
CA LEU A 46 26.09 -2.81 -9.32
C LEU A 46 26.14 -2.29 -7.88
N VAL A 47 25.94 -1.00 -7.66
CA VAL A 47 26.01 -0.31 -6.35
C VAL A 47 24.74 0.44 -5.99
N GLY A 48 23.77 0.49 -6.90
CA GLY A 48 22.49 1.16 -6.67
C GLY A 48 21.35 0.55 -7.44
N HIS A 49 20.14 0.74 -6.91
CA HIS A 49 18.90 0.26 -7.51
C HIS A 49 17.76 1.25 -7.22
N TYR A 50 16.85 1.37 -8.18
CA TYR A 50 15.56 2.02 -8.03
C TYR A 50 14.57 1.41 -9.00
N ALA A 51 13.29 1.32 -8.67
CA ALA A 51 12.30 0.69 -9.55
C ALA A 51 11.00 1.47 -9.64
N ALA A 52 10.33 1.32 -10.78
CA ALA A 52 8.98 1.77 -11.05
C ALA A 52 8.07 0.56 -11.25
N LEU A 53 7.08 0.43 -10.37
CA LEU A 53 6.02 -0.58 -10.46
C LEU A 53 4.77 0.06 -11.05
N PRO A 54 4.27 -0.40 -12.20
CA PRO A 54 3.07 0.13 -12.82
C PRO A 54 1.84 -0.06 -11.93
N ARG A 55 1.03 0.98 -11.87
CA ARG A 55 -0.25 1.01 -11.17
C ARG A 55 -1.27 1.65 -12.08
N VAL A 56 -2.49 1.13 -12.05
CA VAL A 56 -3.63 1.77 -12.69
C VAL A 56 -4.45 2.40 -11.59
N PHE A 57 -4.95 3.61 -11.80
CA PHE A 57 -5.90 4.29 -10.95
C PHE A 57 -7.19 4.50 -11.73
N ARG A 58 -8.33 4.38 -11.05
CA ARG A 58 -9.66 4.59 -11.64
C ARG A 58 -10.47 5.54 -10.78
N SER A 59 -11.18 6.46 -11.43
CA SER A 59 -12.28 7.29 -10.91
C SER A 59 -13.42 7.22 -11.92
N GLU A 60 -14.64 7.62 -11.59
CA GLU A 60 -15.85 7.46 -12.43
C GLU A 60 -15.59 7.78 -13.92
N GLY A 61 -15.52 6.73 -14.76
CA GLY A 61 -15.27 6.82 -16.21
C GLY A 61 -13.84 7.19 -16.64
N ARG A 62 -12.92 7.45 -15.71
CA ARG A 62 -11.53 7.86 -15.97
C ARG A 62 -10.53 6.82 -15.47
N GLN A 63 -9.47 6.61 -16.24
CA GLN A 63 -8.34 5.76 -15.87
C GLN A 63 -7.05 6.56 -15.99
N ALA A 64 -6.15 6.40 -15.02
CA ALA A 64 -4.80 6.94 -15.06
C ALA A 64 -3.79 5.82 -14.81
N ARG A 65 -2.65 5.83 -15.48
CA ARG A 65 -1.54 4.91 -15.27
C ARG A 65 -0.43 5.64 -14.53
N ALA A 66 0.01 5.06 -13.42
CA ALA A 66 0.99 5.65 -12.53
C ALA A 66 2.21 4.74 -12.34
N ALA A 67 3.37 5.34 -12.14
CA ALA A 67 4.57 4.64 -11.72
C ALA A 67 4.74 4.78 -10.20
N LEU A 68 4.59 3.69 -9.46
CA LEU A 68 4.96 3.62 -8.05
C LEU A 68 6.47 3.39 -7.95
N LEU A 69 7.19 4.40 -7.47
CA LEU A 69 8.62 4.35 -7.31
C LEU A 69 9.01 3.79 -5.95
N VAL A 70 9.79 2.71 -5.94
CA VAL A 70 10.12 1.92 -4.75
C VAL A 70 11.57 1.46 -4.76
N ASP A 71 12.01 0.95 -3.61
CA ASP A 71 13.26 0.20 -3.48
C ASP A 71 14.50 0.99 -3.91
N LEU A 72 14.52 2.29 -3.59
CA LEU A 72 15.71 3.13 -3.73
C LEU A 72 16.77 2.67 -2.72
N LEU A 73 17.83 2.08 -3.24
CA LEU A 73 18.94 1.57 -2.44
C LEU A 73 20.27 1.95 -3.08
N LEU A 74 21.22 2.36 -2.24
CA LEU A 74 22.63 2.56 -2.58
C LEU A 74 23.50 1.86 -1.53
N ASP A 75 24.57 1.23 -2.01
CA ASP A 75 25.64 0.71 -1.17
C ASP A 75 26.17 1.81 -0.24
N PRO A 76 26.63 1.50 0.98
CA PRO A 76 26.97 2.51 1.98
C PRO A 76 28.04 3.51 1.51
N VAL A 77 29.04 3.03 0.76
CA VAL A 77 30.14 3.86 0.21
C VAL A 77 29.64 4.87 -0.82
N HIS A 78 28.54 4.55 -1.51
CA HIS A 78 27.92 5.40 -2.54
C HIS A 78 26.67 6.13 -2.03
N ARG A 79 26.31 5.94 -0.75
CA ARG A 79 25.11 6.51 -0.14
C ARG A 79 25.34 7.97 0.23
N ASN A 80 25.24 8.84 -0.77
CA ASN A 80 25.21 10.28 -0.59
C ASN A 80 23.98 10.88 -1.29
N PHE A 81 23.65 12.11 -0.90
CA PHE A 81 22.47 12.82 -1.38
C PHE A 81 22.45 12.97 -2.91
N TRP A 82 23.57 13.34 -3.52
CA TRP A 82 23.65 13.66 -4.94
C TRP A 82 23.57 12.43 -5.83
N THR A 83 24.21 11.32 -5.45
CA THR A 83 24.09 10.05 -6.17
C THR A 83 22.65 9.54 -6.18
N ALA A 84 21.97 9.62 -5.03
CA ALA A 84 20.56 9.23 -4.95
C ALA A 84 19.67 10.17 -5.78
N ALA A 85 19.90 11.48 -5.70
CA ALA A 85 19.13 12.46 -6.46
C ALA A 85 19.32 12.33 -7.97
N GLU A 86 20.54 12.02 -8.43
CA GLU A 86 20.83 11.75 -9.84
C GLU A 86 20.08 10.50 -10.32
N LEU A 87 20.13 9.40 -9.57
CA LEU A 87 19.40 8.18 -9.92
C LEU A 87 17.88 8.43 -10.00
N CYS A 88 17.31 9.17 -9.05
CA CYS A 88 15.90 9.55 -9.09
C CYS A 88 15.57 10.50 -10.24
N ARG A 89 16.44 11.47 -10.57
CA ARG A 89 16.26 12.37 -11.72
C ARG A 89 16.27 11.59 -13.03
N ARG A 90 17.21 10.67 -13.19
CA ARG A 90 17.30 9.82 -14.36
C ARG A 90 16.04 8.97 -14.53
N ALA A 91 15.60 8.32 -13.46
CA ALA A 91 14.37 7.53 -13.47
C ALA A 91 13.14 8.38 -13.84
N ALA A 92 13.01 9.59 -13.28
CA ALA A 92 11.92 10.49 -13.60
C ALA A 92 11.97 11.01 -15.04
N ALA A 93 13.17 11.24 -15.60
CA ALA A 93 13.35 11.65 -16.99
C ALA A 93 12.95 10.52 -17.94
N ASP A 94 13.46 9.30 -17.72
CA ASP A 94 13.13 8.14 -18.55
C ASP A 94 11.63 7.81 -18.51
N LEU A 95 10.98 7.93 -17.34
CA LEU A 95 9.52 7.76 -17.22
C LEU A 95 8.72 8.84 -17.95
N ARG A 96 9.23 10.07 -18.03
CA ARG A 96 8.60 11.16 -18.77
C ARG A 96 8.78 10.97 -20.27
N GLU A 97 9.95 10.55 -20.70
CA GLU A 97 10.28 10.28 -22.10
C GLU A 97 9.47 9.11 -22.66
N SER A 98 9.20 8.08 -21.86
CA SER A 98 8.40 6.94 -22.33
C SER A 98 6.96 7.30 -22.66
N GLY A 99 6.38 8.33 -22.01
CA GLY A 99 4.99 8.72 -22.18
C GLY A 99 3.96 7.66 -21.73
N GLU A 100 4.40 6.59 -21.08
CA GLU A 100 3.54 5.46 -20.68
C GLU A 100 2.75 5.71 -19.38
N PHE A 101 3.16 6.71 -18.60
CA PHE A 101 2.59 7.01 -17.28
C PHE A 101 2.09 8.45 -17.22
N ASP A 102 0.89 8.64 -16.69
CA ASP A 102 0.30 9.96 -16.43
C ASP A 102 1.00 10.66 -15.25
N PHE A 103 1.48 9.91 -14.26
CA PHE A 103 2.22 10.43 -13.12
C PHE A 103 3.12 9.38 -12.45
N ALA A 104 4.09 9.84 -11.66
CA ALA A 104 4.91 9.00 -10.78
C ALA A 104 4.77 9.44 -9.33
N TYR A 105 4.77 8.48 -8.39
CA TYR A 105 4.63 8.76 -6.97
C TYR A 105 5.47 7.81 -6.11
N SER A 106 5.76 8.22 -4.89
CA SER A 106 6.51 7.45 -3.90
C SER A 106 6.11 7.90 -2.50
N ASP A 107 6.38 7.09 -1.49
CA ASP A 107 6.21 7.35 -0.07
C ASP A 107 7.58 7.43 0.64
N PRO A 108 8.38 8.48 0.38
CA PRO A 108 9.75 8.53 0.84
C PRO A 108 9.85 8.58 2.37
N SER A 109 10.89 7.93 2.91
CA SER A 109 11.33 8.17 4.28
C SER A 109 11.64 9.67 4.51
N PRO A 110 11.65 10.17 5.75
CA PRO A 110 12.00 11.56 6.03
C PRO A 110 13.33 11.98 5.39
N VAL A 111 14.32 11.07 5.35
CA VAL A 111 15.63 11.30 4.71
C VAL A 111 15.50 11.35 3.19
N ALA A 112 14.75 10.43 2.58
CA ALA A 112 14.56 10.37 1.14
C ALA A 112 13.70 11.54 0.59
N ARG A 113 12.96 12.25 1.44
CA ARG A 113 12.11 13.38 1.02
C ARG A 113 12.90 14.48 0.32
N GLY A 114 14.09 14.82 0.83
CA GLY A 114 14.95 15.82 0.20
C GLY A 114 15.45 15.38 -1.17
N ILE A 115 15.80 14.10 -1.31
CA ILE A 115 16.24 13.48 -2.56
C ILE A 115 15.12 13.53 -3.60
N MET A 116 13.89 13.16 -3.22
CA MET A 116 12.73 13.22 -4.12
C MET A 116 12.43 14.64 -4.60
N ARG A 117 12.52 15.64 -3.72
CA ARG A 117 12.35 17.05 -4.10
C ARG A 117 13.43 17.51 -5.09
N ALA A 118 14.70 17.13 -4.86
CA ALA A 118 15.79 17.41 -5.79
C ALA A 118 15.61 16.70 -7.14
N ALA A 119 14.83 15.61 -7.18
CA ALA A 119 14.43 14.93 -8.40
C ALA A 119 13.18 15.52 -9.08
N GLY A 120 12.64 16.64 -8.58
CA GLY A 120 11.50 17.33 -9.17
C GLY A 120 10.14 16.83 -8.70
N PHE A 121 10.07 16.00 -7.65
CA PHE A 121 8.80 15.58 -7.07
C PHE A 121 8.22 16.66 -6.17
N THR A 122 6.90 16.76 -6.16
CA THR A 122 6.15 17.65 -5.28
C THR A 122 5.47 16.85 -4.18
N GLU A 123 5.50 17.36 -2.96
CA GLU A 123 4.79 16.74 -1.83
C GLU A 123 3.29 17.03 -1.97
N ARG A 124 2.47 15.97 -2.03
CA ARG A 124 1.02 16.09 -2.29
C ARG A 124 0.13 15.65 -1.14
N GLY A 125 0.68 14.99 -0.13
CA GLY A 125 -0.09 14.54 1.03
C GLY A 125 0.81 13.90 2.09
N THR A 126 0.22 13.64 3.26
CA THR A 126 0.89 13.00 4.39
C THR A 126 0.24 11.67 4.71
N LEU A 127 1.04 10.62 4.87
CA LEU A 127 0.55 9.35 5.41
C LEU A 127 0.45 9.48 6.93
N GLU A 128 -0.75 9.29 7.48
CA GLU A 128 -1.02 9.32 8.91
C GLU A 128 -1.16 7.90 9.46
N ARG A 129 -0.49 7.66 10.58
CA ARG A 129 -0.60 6.40 11.32
C ARG A 129 -1.52 6.60 12.51
N PHE A 130 -2.65 5.91 12.49
CA PHE A 130 -3.60 5.84 13.59
C PHE A 130 -3.30 4.62 14.45
N ALA A 131 -3.23 4.81 15.77
CA ALA A 131 -3.11 3.74 16.75
C ALA A 131 -4.18 3.92 17.81
N THR A 132 -5.01 2.90 18.04
CA THR A 132 -6.08 2.96 19.03
C THR A 132 -6.00 1.77 20.01
N PRO A 133 -6.07 2.02 21.33
CA PRO A 133 -6.20 0.96 22.31
C PRO A 133 -7.59 0.32 22.24
N LEU A 134 -7.66 -1.00 22.32
CA LEU A 134 -8.92 -1.75 22.22
C LEU A 134 -9.66 -1.87 23.57
N ASN A 135 -9.70 -0.78 24.35
CA ASN A 135 -10.42 -0.69 25.62
C ASN A 135 -11.94 -0.50 25.39
N PHE A 136 -12.79 -1.19 26.16
CA PHE A 136 -14.24 -1.06 26.06
C PHE A 136 -14.76 0.36 26.25
N LEU A 137 -14.31 1.07 27.28
CA LEU A 137 -14.78 2.41 27.62
C LEU A 137 -14.40 3.44 26.54
N TYR A 138 -13.14 3.39 26.10
CA TYR A 138 -12.63 4.27 25.04
C TYR A 138 -13.39 4.08 23.72
N ASN A 139 -13.61 2.81 23.33
CA ASN A 139 -14.31 2.50 22.08
C ASN A 139 -15.81 2.79 22.13
N GLY A 140 -16.45 2.60 23.29
CA GLY A 140 -17.84 2.98 23.50
C GLY A 140 -18.05 4.49 23.37
N PHE A 141 -17.19 5.29 24.00
CA PHE A 141 -17.20 6.75 23.85
C PHE A 141 -16.96 7.19 22.40
N PHE A 142 -15.97 6.61 21.73
CA PHE A 142 -15.67 6.92 20.33
C PHE A 142 -16.85 6.59 19.41
N HIS A 143 -17.50 5.44 19.60
CA HIS A 143 -18.65 5.02 18.82
C HIS A 143 -19.82 6.02 18.90
N VAL A 144 -20.14 6.48 20.11
CA VAL A 144 -21.21 7.46 20.35
C VAL A 144 -20.84 8.82 19.76
N LYS A 145 -19.61 9.28 20.01
CA LYS A 145 -19.14 10.59 19.52
C LYS A 145 -19.08 10.65 18.00
N SER A 146 -18.67 9.56 17.34
CA SER A 146 -18.46 9.53 15.89
C SER A 146 -19.74 9.26 15.10
N ARG A 147 -20.88 9.02 15.76
CA ARG A 147 -22.16 8.60 15.12
C ARG A 147 -21.96 7.44 14.13
N ALA A 148 -21.07 6.51 14.48
CA ALA A 148 -20.69 5.42 13.60
C ALA A 148 -21.87 4.46 13.40
N VAL A 149 -22.17 4.15 12.14
CA VAL A 149 -23.15 3.12 11.78
C VAL A 149 -22.59 1.76 12.16
N SER A 150 -23.45 0.87 12.65
CA SER A 150 -23.03 -0.47 13.03
C SER A 150 -22.93 -1.39 11.81
N LEU A 151 -21.71 -1.82 11.51
CA LEU A 151 -21.45 -2.82 10.46
C LEU A 151 -21.26 -4.22 11.06
N THR A 152 -21.56 -5.24 10.26
CA THR A 152 -21.12 -6.62 10.49
C THR A 152 -19.73 -6.79 9.90
N ALA A 153 -18.94 -7.69 10.49
CA ALA A 153 -17.60 -8.03 10.02
C ALA A 153 -17.48 -9.54 9.90
N GLU A 154 -17.24 -10.01 8.69
CA GLU A 154 -17.05 -11.41 8.37
C GLU A 154 -15.61 -11.64 7.91
N ARG A 155 -14.99 -12.72 8.38
CA ARG A 155 -13.63 -13.07 7.99
C ARG A 155 -13.63 -13.86 6.68
N ILE A 156 -12.78 -13.44 5.76
CA ILE A 156 -12.42 -14.18 4.55
C ILE A 156 -10.97 -14.65 4.72
N GLY A 157 -10.79 -15.97 4.77
CA GLY A 157 -9.48 -16.60 5.01
C GLY A 157 -8.71 -16.99 3.75
N SER A 158 -9.34 -16.98 2.58
CA SER A 158 -8.71 -17.36 1.32
C SER A 158 -8.78 -16.24 0.30
N LEU A 159 -7.70 -16.07 -0.48
CA LEU A 159 -7.64 -15.13 -1.59
C LEU A 159 -8.44 -15.60 -2.81
N GLU A 160 -8.69 -16.90 -2.89
CA GLU A 160 -9.51 -17.52 -3.94
C GLU A 160 -11.00 -17.50 -3.61
N ASP A 161 -11.38 -16.95 -2.45
CA ASP A 161 -12.78 -16.85 -2.05
C ASP A 161 -13.55 -15.94 -3.05
N PRO A 162 -14.59 -16.46 -3.75
CA PRO A 162 -15.34 -15.67 -4.72
C PRO A 162 -15.96 -14.40 -4.13
N ARG A 163 -16.22 -14.38 -2.82
CA ARG A 163 -16.76 -13.22 -2.12
C ARG A 163 -15.77 -12.07 -2.06
N LEU A 164 -14.47 -12.36 -2.07
CA LEU A 164 -13.41 -11.34 -2.15
C LEU A 164 -13.45 -10.65 -3.51
N ALA A 165 -13.43 -11.43 -4.60
CA ALA A 165 -13.54 -10.89 -5.96
C ALA A 165 -14.83 -10.08 -6.15
N GLN A 166 -15.97 -10.60 -5.65
CA GLN A 166 -17.25 -9.90 -5.69
C GLN A 166 -17.20 -8.59 -4.89
N ALA A 167 -16.60 -8.57 -3.70
CA ALA A 167 -16.46 -7.36 -2.90
C ALA A 167 -15.56 -6.32 -3.57
N LEU A 168 -14.40 -6.73 -4.12
CA LEU A 168 -13.51 -5.84 -4.84
C LEU A 168 -14.18 -5.18 -6.05
N TYR A 169 -15.08 -5.92 -6.73
CA TYR A 169 -15.88 -5.40 -7.83
C TYR A 169 -17.04 -4.50 -7.37
N ALA A 170 -17.75 -4.89 -6.30
CA ALA A 170 -18.93 -4.18 -5.80
C ALA A 170 -18.57 -2.84 -5.16
N LEU A 171 -17.44 -2.76 -4.47
CA LEU A 171 -16.95 -1.53 -3.87
C LEU A 171 -16.58 -0.55 -4.98
N ARG A 172 -17.41 0.46 -5.19
CA ARG A 172 -17.13 1.54 -6.14
C ARG A 172 -16.32 2.62 -5.44
N PRO A 173 -15.20 3.10 -6.00
CA PRO A 173 -14.61 4.34 -5.53
C PRO A 173 -15.64 5.46 -5.75
N GLY A 174 -15.72 6.41 -4.81
CA GLY A 174 -16.48 7.64 -4.98
C GLY A 174 -15.86 8.56 -6.03
N ALA A 175 -15.90 9.87 -5.79
CA ALA A 175 -15.38 10.87 -6.72
C ALA A 175 -13.83 10.87 -6.86
N TYR A 176 -13.13 10.00 -6.13
CA TYR A 176 -11.67 10.04 -5.98
C TYR A 176 -10.99 8.94 -6.79
N PHE A 177 -9.85 9.26 -7.44
CA PHE A 177 -9.01 8.26 -8.08
C PHE A 177 -8.44 7.28 -7.05
N GLN A 178 -8.70 5.98 -7.24
CA GLN A 178 -8.14 4.92 -6.42
C GLN A 178 -7.39 3.90 -7.27
N GLY A 179 -6.33 3.32 -6.70
CA GLY A 179 -5.61 2.23 -7.36
C GLY A 179 -6.55 1.10 -7.74
N GLN A 180 -6.37 0.55 -8.94
CA GLN A 180 -7.10 -0.59 -9.46
C GLN A 180 -6.97 -1.74 -8.46
N ARG A 181 -8.13 -2.27 -8.09
CA ARG A 181 -8.25 -3.32 -7.09
C ARG A 181 -8.23 -4.66 -7.81
N SER A 182 -7.25 -5.51 -7.54
CA SER A 182 -7.26 -6.91 -7.94
C SER A 182 -6.55 -7.76 -6.91
N VAL A 183 -6.94 -9.04 -6.84
CA VAL A 183 -6.29 -10.01 -5.94
C VAL A 183 -4.79 -10.09 -6.27
N ASP A 184 -4.41 -10.04 -7.55
CA ASP A 184 -3.01 -10.05 -8.01
C ASP A 184 -2.23 -8.78 -7.63
N LEU A 185 -2.87 -7.61 -7.64
CA LEU A 185 -2.20 -6.37 -7.22
C LEU A 185 -1.97 -6.35 -5.71
N TYR A 186 -2.93 -6.84 -4.94
CA TYR A 186 -2.71 -7.08 -3.51
C TYR A 186 -1.67 -8.16 -3.31
N ALA A 187 -1.61 -9.16 -4.20
CA ALA A 187 -0.65 -10.22 -4.09
C ALA A 187 0.81 -9.75 -4.08
N THR A 188 1.08 -8.81 -4.98
CA THR A 188 2.40 -8.21 -5.20
C THR A 188 2.74 -7.17 -4.15
N ARG A 189 1.76 -6.37 -3.69
CA ARG A 189 1.94 -5.36 -2.63
C ARG A 189 2.24 -5.98 -1.26
N LEU A 190 1.75 -7.20 -1.04
CA LEU A 190 1.65 -7.82 0.29
C LEU A 190 2.46 -9.11 0.42
N GLY A 191 3.02 -9.60 -0.70
CA GLY A 191 3.85 -10.79 -0.74
C GLY A 191 3.08 -12.07 -0.38
N LEU A 192 2.21 -12.56 -1.28
CA LEU A 192 1.42 -13.80 -1.08
C LEU A 192 2.20 -15.10 -0.84
N GLY A 193 3.52 -15.04 -0.67
CA GLY A 193 4.29 -16.20 -0.25
C GLY A 193 4.42 -16.37 1.26
N ALA A 194 4.34 -15.29 2.06
CA ALA A 194 4.67 -15.40 3.48
C ALA A 194 4.27 -14.18 4.31
N ILE A 195 2.98 -14.01 4.59
CA ILE A 195 2.58 -13.80 6.00
C ILE A 195 1.32 -14.66 6.24
N PRO A 196 1.44 -15.86 6.85
CA PRO A 196 0.33 -16.81 7.03
C PRO A 196 -0.79 -16.32 7.95
N THR A 197 -0.73 -15.07 8.41
CA THR A 197 -1.60 -14.55 9.45
C THR A 197 -2.53 -13.43 8.98
N TRP A 198 -2.46 -13.04 7.70
CA TRP A 198 -3.29 -11.95 7.19
C TRP A 198 -4.70 -12.42 6.86
N GLU A 199 -5.67 -11.52 7.07
CA GLU A 199 -7.09 -11.83 7.01
C GLU A 199 -7.84 -10.66 6.38
N TRP A 200 -8.73 -10.98 5.45
CA TRP A 200 -9.70 -10.01 4.95
C TRP A 200 -10.91 -9.97 5.88
N LEU A 201 -11.35 -8.77 6.24
CA LEU A 201 -12.62 -8.53 6.91
C LEU A 201 -13.57 -7.88 5.92
N LEU A 202 -14.59 -8.63 5.52
CA LEU A 202 -15.71 -8.14 4.72
C LEU A 202 -16.71 -7.43 5.61
N LEU A 203 -16.99 -6.17 5.30
CA LEU A 203 -17.87 -5.32 6.09
C LEU A 203 -19.17 -5.05 5.33
N ARG A 204 -20.30 -5.30 5.99
CA ARG A 204 -21.64 -5.08 5.45
C ARG A 204 -22.49 -4.31 6.44
N ASP A 205 -23.50 -3.63 5.92
CA ASP A 205 -24.60 -3.18 6.77
C ASP A 205 -25.26 -4.41 7.46
N ARG A 206 -25.92 -4.19 8.59
CA ARG A 206 -26.64 -5.22 9.35
C ARG A 206 -27.89 -5.74 8.64
N HIS A 207 -28.39 -5.02 7.63
CA HIS A 207 -29.53 -5.46 6.85
C HIS A 207 -29.19 -6.76 6.09
N PRO A 208 -30.03 -7.81 6.20
CA PRO A 208 -29.84 -9.06 5.46
C PRO A 208 -29.73 -8.79 3.94
N GLY A 209 -28.71 -9.36 3.31
CA GLY A 209 -28.48 -9.20 1.86
C GLY A 209 -27.83 -7.87 1.45
N ALA A 210 -27.47 -6.98 2.39
CA ALA A 210 -26.77 -5.75 2.05
C ALA A 210 -25.44 -6.02 1.32
N PRO A 211 -25.14 -5.29 0.23
CA PRO A 211 -23.88 -5.47 -0.50
C PRO A 211 -22.66 -5.13 0.38
N PRO A 212 -21.45 -5.61 0.03
CA PRO A 212 -20.22 -5.18 0.68
C PRO A 212 -20.10 -3.65 0.62
N CYS A 213 -19.85 -3.04 1.77
CA CYS A 213 -19.68 -1.58 1.88
C CYS A 213 -18.23 -1.20 2.24
N ALA A 214 -17.48 -2.14 2.82
CA ALA A 214 -16.05 -2.01 3.00
C ALA A 214 -15.35 -3.38 3.06
N LEU A 215 -14.05 -3.35 2.84
CA LEU A 215 -13.15 -4.49 2.93
C LEU A 215 -11.86 -4.02 3.61
N ALA A 216 -11.53 -4.61 4.75
CA ALA A 216 -10.32 -4.30 5.48
C ALA A 216 -9.35 -5.48 5.40
N LEU A 217 -8.13 -5.23 4.91
CA LEU A 217 -7.06 -6.19 5.02
C LEU A 217 -6.39 -6.02 6.38
N THR A 218 -6.31 -7.10 7.14
CA THR A 218 -5.75 -7.07 8.48
C THR A 218 -4.64 -8.09 8.66
N ALA A 219 -3.73 -7.79 9.57
CA ALA A 219 -2.55 -8.57 9.85
C ALA A 219 -2.21 -8.48 11.34
N PRO A 220 -2.11 -9.59 12.08
CA PRO A 220 -1.57 -9.54 13.42
C PRO A 220 -0.08 -9.29 13.38
N GLU A 221 0.42 -8.61 14.40
CA GLU A 221 1.85 -8.50 14.62
C GLU A 221 2.36 -9.70 15.43
N PRO A 222 3.34 -10.48 14.91
CA PRO A 222 3.88 -11.63 15.62
C PRO A 222 4.33 -11.28 17.06
N GLY A 223 3.91 -12.10 18.02
CA GLY A 223 4.27 -11.96 19.44
C GLY A 223 3.65 -10.76 20.16
N LYS A 224 2.73 -10.00 19.53
CA LYS A 224 2.07 -8.84 20.16
C LYS A 224 0.54 -8.98 20.04
N PRO A 225 -0.24 -8.54 21.04
CA PRO A 225 -1.70 -8.48 20.95
C PRO A 225 -2.15 -7.25 20.13
N LEU A 226 -1.62 -7.11 18.92
CA LEU A 226 -1.80 -5.97 18.03
C LEU A 226 -2.29 -6.46 16.66
N LEU A 227 -3.42 -5.92 16.20
CA LEU A 227 -3.90 -6.07 14.83
C LEU A 227 -3.56 -4.82 14.02
N ARG A 228 -3.10 -5.00 12.79
CA ARG A 228 -2.81 -3.92 11.84
C ARG A 228 -3.82 -3.98 10.71
N ILE A 229 -4.49 -2.87 10.41
CA ILE A 229 -5.17 -2.65 9.14
C ILE A 229 -4.07 -2.26 8.15
N VAL A 230 -3.79 -3.17 7.22
CA VAL A 230 -2.76 -3.01 6.19
C VAL A 230 -3.31 -2.24 5.00
N ASP A 231 -4.57 -2.49 4.66
CA ASP A 231 -5.27 -1.76 3.61
C ASP A 231 -6.76 -1.65 3.94
N LEU A 232 -7.39 -0.60 3.43
CA LEU A 232 -8.80 -0.33 3.65
C LEU A 232 -9.46 0.16 2.37
N LEU A 233 -10.46 -0.59 1.92
CA LEU A 233 -11.29 -0.27 0.77
C LEU A 233 -12.72 -0.05 1.24
N TRP A 234 -13.34 1.03 0.82
CA TRP A 234 -14.74 1.26 1.14
C TRP A 234 -15.44 2.10 0.08
N ASP A 235 -16.77 2.03 0.13
CA ASP A 235 -17.65 2.95 -0.56
C ASP A 235 -17.90 4.15 0.38
N ASP A 236 -17.33 5.30 0.03
CA ASP A 236 -17.41 6.54 0.80
C ASP A 236 -18.78 7.21 0.72
N ARG A 237 -19.63 6.80 -0.23
CA ARG A 237 -21.04 7.20 -0.31
C ARG A 237 -21.89 6.42 0.70
N ALA A 238 -21.48 5.19 1.00
CA ALA A 238 -22.24 4.29 1.86
C ALA A 238 -21.82 4.38 3.34
N VAL A 239 -20.51 4.48 3.63
CA VAL A 239 -20.01 4.36 5.02
C VAL A 239 -18.87 5.32 5.34
N SER A 240 -18.84 5.75 6.61
CA SER A 240 -17.73 6.54 7.14
C SER A 240 -16.54 5.67 7.58
N PRO A 241 -15.29 6.19 7.56
CA PRO A 241 -14.14 5.52 8.16
C PRO A 241 -14.34 5.17 9.64
N ALA A 242 -15.10 5.99 10.39
CA ALA A 242 -15.39 5.71 11.80
C ALA A 242 -16.28 4.47 11.98
N SER A 243 -17.25 4.26 11.09
CA SER A 243 -18.10 3.04 11.06
C SER A 243 -17.24 1.79 10.84
N ILE A 244 -16.31 1.87 9.89
CA ILE A 244 -15.37 0.80 9.57
C ILE A 244 -14.45 0.49 10.75
N LEU A 245 -13.79 1.50 11.32
CA LEU A 245 -12.89 1.34 12.46
C LEU A 245 -13.60 0.75 13.67
N THR A 246 -14.86 1.13 13.91
CA THR A 246 -15.69 0.54 14.97
C THR A 246 -15.90 -0.95 14.74
N ALA A 247 -16.25 -1.35 13.51
CA ALA A 247 -16.52 -2.74 13.15
C ALA A 247 -15.26 -3.60 13.26
N VAL A 248 -14.13 -3.12 12.73
CA VAL A 248 -12.83 -3.81 12.82
C VAL A 248 -12.38 -3.90 14.28
N THR A 249 -12.54 -2.84 15.08
CA THR A 249 -12.24 -2.86 16.52
C THR A 249 -13.04 -3.93 17.25
N ARG A 250 -14.34 -4.05 16.95
CA ARG A 250 -15.20 -5.08 17.54
C ARG A 250 -14.74 -6.49 17.16
N ALA A 251 -14.41 -6.71 15.89
CA ALA A 251 -13.88 -7.98 15.40
C ALA A 251 -12.54 -8.32 16.07
N ALA A 252 -11.60 -7.38 16.11
CA ALA A 252 -10.28 -7.55 16.72
C ALA A 252 -10.38 -7.90 18.22
N ARG A 253 -11.29 -7.26 18.96
CA ARG A 253 -11.52 -7.56 20.38
C ARG A 253 -12.06 -8.97 20.61
N ARG A 254 -12.98 -9.44 19.76
CA ARG A 254 -13.49 -10.82 19.84
C ARG A 254 -12.39 -11.86 19.62
N GLN A 255 -11.34 -11.49 18.89
CA GLN A 255 -10.17 -12.32 18.62
C GLN A 255 -9.04 -12.13 19.67
N GLY A 256 -9.25 -11.34 20.72
CA GLY A 256 -8.29 -11.18 21.82
C GLY A 256 -7.21 -10.12 21.61
N TYR A 257 -7.26 -9.33 20.53
CA TYR A 257 -6.31 -8.22 20.35
C TYR A 257 -6.57 -7.08 21.35
N ARG A 258 -5.50 -6.38 21.74
CA ARG A 258 -5.53 -5.25 22.68
C ARG A 258 -5.25 -3.90 22.01
N ARG A 259 -4.70 -3.90 20.80
CA ARG A 259 -4.40 -2.68 20.03
C ARG A 259 -4.78 -2.87 18.57
N LEU A 260 -5.16 -1.78 17.93
CA LEU A 260 -5.40 -1.70 16.49
C LEU A 260 -4.57 -0.56 15.91
N ASN A 261 -3.82 -0.84 14.85
CA ASN A 261 -3.07 0.17 14.08
C ASN A 261 -3.61 0.25 12.66
N MET A 262 -3.62 1.45 12.09
CA MET A 262 -3.98 1.68 10.69
C MET A 262 -3.06 2.75 10.14
N VAL A 263 -2.64 2.62 8.87
CA VAL A 263 -1.99 3.71 8.13
C VAL A 263 -2.94 4.09 7.01
N ILE A 264 -3.33 5.37 6.96
CA ILE A 264 -4.10 5.92 5.84
C ILE A 264 -3.37 7.16 5.32
N LEU A 265 -3.54 7.47 4.04
CA LEU A 265 -3.27 8.81 3.59
C LEU A 265 -4.24 9.73 4.33
N ALA A 266 -3.72 10.75 5.03
CA ALA A 266 -4.54 11.82 5.55
C ALA A 266 -5.44 12.29 4.42
N GLN A 267 -6.71 12.59 4.68
CA GLN A 267 -7.61 13.15 3.67
C GLN A 267 -7.01 14.47 3.18
N SER A 268 -6.19 14.39 2.14
CA SER A 268 -5.50 15.50 1.53
C SER A 268 -6.31 15.92 0.31
N ALA A 269 -6.14 17.17 -0.08
CA ALA A 269 -6.76 17.74 -1.28
C ALA A 269 -6.57 16.89 -2.54
N LEU A 270 -5.57 15.98 -2.59
CA LEU A 270 -5.36 15.00 -3.68
C LEU A 270 -6.56 14.08 -3.91
N ALA A 271 -7.24 13.63 -2.85
CA ALA A 271 -8.47 12.84 -3.03
C ALA A 271 -9.46 13.67 -3.86
N LEU A 272 -9.68 14.92 -3.46
CA LEU A 272 -10.63 15.87 -4.06
C LEU A 272 -10.22 16.47 -5.42
N THR A 273 -8.98 16.29 -5.90
CA THR A 273 -8.46 17.04 -7.08
C THR A 273 -7.97 16.19 -8.25
N LEU A 274 -8.03 14.86 -8.17
CA LEU A 274 -7.82 13.97 -9.33
C LEU A 274 -9.15 13.72 -10.04
#